data_AF-A0A3B3BIZ9-F1
#
_entry.id   AF-A0A3B3BIZ9-F1
#
_cell.length_a   1.000
_cell.length_b   1.000
_cell.length_c   1.000
_cell.angle_alpha   90.00
_cell.angle_beta   90.00
_cell.angle_gamma   90.00
#
_symmetry.space_group_name_H-M   'P 1'
#
loop_
_entity.id
_entity.type
_entity.pdbx_description
1 polymer ?
#
loop_
_entity_poly.entity_id
_entity_poly.type
_entity_poly.pdbx_seq_one_letter_code
_entity_poly.pdbx_strand_id
1 'polypeptide(L)'
;MSHLRLDTTQKRHRKNLLKVSGETKQAGKAPNNRRFLYRVGYNWNKGGRLKELRIRHLARKFLNIWKRNTFGQILPQQVRLHYKRGLLKRALKAWKDEWWISRREWIFTVQAECHYSSLWSLWQTRLQKQQDLKMLEKQVLKRRARTSQSKVRTDSLNYLVKAFYVTFSHFHDHFFFCLFVLQAWLLWKKMHRFALYQRKKEEKANLYAIQRLKRKSMCLWTSYTSFRQTKKISQGFYASFLFVLNAKSEFLSYL
;
A
#
# COMPACT_ATOMS: atom_id res chain seq x y z
N MET A 1 -48.51 57.08 24.70
CA MET A 1 -49.01 56.94 26.09
C MET A 1 -49.08 55.44 26.35
N SER A 2 -48.33 54.81 27.25
CA SER A 2 -48.00 55.15 28.63
C SER A 2 -46.74 54.39 29.10
N HIS A 3 -45.86 55.12 29.78
CA HIS A 3 -44.88 54.79 30.84
C HIS A 3 -44.41 53.33 31.04
N LEU A 4 -43.12 52.99 30.90
CA LEU A 4 -41.92 53.26 31.74
C LEU A 4 -41.81 52.53 33.10
N ARG A 5 -40.59 51.99 33.30
CA ARG A 5 -39.84 51.58 34.51
C ARG A 5 -39.98 50.12 34.96
N LEU A 6 -38.93 49.29 34.96
CA LEU A 6 -37.61 49.35 35.65
C LEU A 6 -37.74 49.57 37.16
N ASP A 7 -37.70 48.47 37.90
CA ASP A 7 -37.52 48.49 39.35
C ASP A 7 -36.19 47.81 39.74
N THR A 8 -35.30 48.63 40.27
CA THR A 8 -34.08 48.29 40.96
C THR A 8 -34.27 48.44 42.47
N THR A 9 -33.74 47.47 43.21
CA THR A 9 -33.15 47.58 44.56
C THR A 9 -34.02 48.01 45.74
N GLN A 10 -34.22 47.04 46.62
CA GLN A 10 -34.84 47.10 47.93
C GLN A 10 -33.85 47.58 49.01
N LYS A 11 -34.24 48.66 49.72
CA LYS A 11 -34.22 48.91 51.19
C LYS A 11 -33.56 47.82 52.08
N ARG A 12 -32.96 48.04 53.26
CA ARG A 12 -32.88 49.16 54.25
C ARG A 12 -31.95 48.75 55.42
N HIS A 13 -31.37 49.77 56.08
CA HIS A 13 -31.04 49.94 57.54
C HIS A 13 -30.29 48.85 58.34
N ARG A 14 -29.40 49.17 59.29
CA ARG A 14 -29.60 50.03 60.47
C ARG A 14 -28.25 50.32 61.17
N LYS A 15 -27.99 51.57 61.58
CA LYS A 15 -26.92 51.96 62.51
C LYS A 15 -27.58 52.69 63.67
N ASN A 16 -27.38 52.21 64.90
CA ASN A 16 -27.69 52.96 66.12
C ASN A 16 -26.41 53.14 66.94
N LEU A 17 -26.18 54.39 67.29
CA LEU A 17 -25.09 54.96 68.06
C LEU A 17 -25.62 55.15 69.50
N LEU A 18 -24.95 54.58 70.50
CA LEU A 18 -25.17 54.92 71.91
C LEU A 18 -23.87 55.52 72.45
N LYS A 19 -23.98 56.77 72.88
CA LYS A 19 -22.97 57.62 73.50
C LYS A 19 -23.37 57.76 74.97
N VAL A 20 -22.50 57.38 75.90
CA VAL A 20 -22.62 57.72 77.32
C VAL A 20 -21.29 58.32 77.78
N SER A 21 -21.45 59.46 78.45
CA SER A 21 -20.44 60.39 78.94
C SER A 21 -19.78 59.92 80.23
N GLY A 22 -18.55 60.37 80.48
CA GLY A 22 -17.86 60.22 81.76
C GLY A 22 -16.43 60.76 81.68
N GLU A 23 -16.27 62.06 81.91
CA GLU A 23 -14.98 62.73 82.10
C GLU A 23 -14.55 62.63 83.58
N THR A 24 -13.27 62.30 83.83
CA THR A 24 -12.54 62.73 85.02
C THR A 24 -11.08 62.97 84.65
N LYS A 25 -10.57 64.13 85.05
CA LYS A 25 -9.24 64.67 84.73
C LYS A 25 -8.19 64.06 85.66
N GLN A 26 -7.03 63.64 85.13
CA GLN A 26 -5.75 63.69 85.84
C GLN A 26 -4.60 64.03 84.89
N ALA A 27 -3.61 64.71 85.48
CA ALA A 27 -2.57 65.51 84.85
C ALA A 27 -1.40 64.72 84.24
N GLY A 28 -0.73 65.35 83.28
CA GLY A 28 0.72 65.26 83.06
C GLY A 28 1.29 63.98 82.43
N LYS A 29 1.37 63.94 81.09
CA LYS A 29 2.53 63.48 80.29
C LYS A 29 2.21 63.56 78.79
N ALA A 30 2.91 64.43 78.05
CA ALA A 30 2.95 64.39 76.59
C ALA A 30 3.89 63.24 76.12
N PRO A 31 3.85 62.83 74.85
CA PRO A 31 2.87 61.89 74.32
C PRO A 31 3.59 60.65 73.79
N ASN A 32 3.39 59.47 74.38
CA ASN A 32 3.88 58.25 73.73
C ASN A 32 2.84 57.79 72.70
N ASN A 33 2.80 58.53 71.60
CA ASN A 33 1.99 58.23 70.42
C ASN A 33 2.58 56.99 69.72
N ARG A 34 2.51 55.83 70.37
CA ARG A 34 2.56 54.54 69.67
C ARG A 34 1.25 54.40 68.92
N ARG A 35 1.10 55.18 67.85
CA ARG A 35 0.37 54.70 66.68
C ARG A 35 1.03 53.37 66.36
N PHE A 36 0.41 52.27 66.78
CA PHE A 36 0.59 50.99 66.12
C PHE A 36 0.16 51.24 64.68
N LEU A 37 1.08 51.78 63.88
CA LEU A 37 1.03 51.65 62.44
C LEU A 37 0.86 50.16 62.24
N TYR A 38 -0.31 49.75 61.75
CA TYR A 38 -0.54 48.45 61.17
C TYR A 38 0.34 48.36 59.91
N ARG A 39 1.66 48.42 60.08
CA ARG A 39 2.63 48.02 59.08
C ARG A 39 2.48 46.51 59.07
N VAL A 40 1.64 46.02 58.17
CA VAL A 40 1.54 44.60 57.82
C VAL A 40 2.87 44.21 57.19
N GLY A 41 3.91 44.16 58.01
CA GLY A 41 5.20 43.62 57.64
C GLY A 41 5.03 42.12 57.57
N TYR A 42 5.15 41.56 56.36
CA TYR A 42 5.34 40.14 56.15
C TYR A 42 6.71 39.75 56.71
N ASN A 43 6.82 39.74 58.03
CA ASN A 43 8.01 39.24 58.69
C ASN A 43 7.96 37.70 58.69
N TRP A 44 9.10 37.06 58.43
CA TRP A 44 9.24 35.60 58.41
C TRP A 44 9.23 34.97 59.82
N ASN A 45 8.85 35.75 60.83
CA ASN A 45 8.77 35.35 62.22
C ASN A 45 7.62 34.33 62.37
N LYS A 46 7.67 33.47 63.40
CA LYS A 46 6.66 32.42 63.65
C LYS A 46 5.21 32.95 63.58
N GLY A 47 4.96 34.15 64.10
CA GLY A 47 3.64 34.81 64.05
C GLY A 47 3.24 35.37 62.67
N GLY A 48 4.19 35.89 61.88
CA GLY A 48 3.95 36.35 60.52
C GLY A 48 3.66 35.18 59.55
N ARG A 49 4.40 34.07 59.72
CA ARG A 49 4.17 32.83 58.96
C ARG A 49 2.78 32.24 59.21
N LEU A 50 2.32 32.24 60.46
CA LEU A 50 0.97 31.77 60.80
C LEU A 50 -0.12 32.65 60.18
N LYS A 51 0.07 33.97 60.16
CA LYS A 51 -0.85 34.91 59.50
C LYS A 51 -0.89 34.68 57.99
N GLU A 52 0.27 34.50 57.37
CA GLU A 52 0.39 34.21 55.92
C GLU A 52 -0.31 32.90 55.55
N LEU A 53 -0.13 31.84 56.35
CA LEU A 53 -0.81 30.56 56.15
C LEU A 53 -2.33 30.69 56.27
N ARG A 54 -2.83 31.49 57.23
CA ARG A 54 -4.26 31.77 57.38
C ARG A 54 -4.81 32.51 56.16
N ILE A 55 -4.11 33.52 55.64
CA ILE A 55 -4.52 34.27 54.44
C ILE A 55 -4.51 33.34 53.21
N ARG A 56 -3.46 32.53 53.00
CA ARG A 56 -3.40 31.55 51.91
C ARG A 56 -4.52 30.51 52.00
N HIS A 57 -4.83 30.04 53.21
CA HIS A 57 -5.91 29.09 53.44
C HIS A 57 -7.27 29.72 53.07
N LEU A 58 -7.56 30.94 53.55
CA LEU A 58 -8.77 31.67 53.21
C LEU A 58 -8.87 31.94 51.71
N ALA A 59 -7.78 32.38 51.07
CA ALA A 59 -7.72 32.60 49.63
C ALA A 59 -8.06 31.31 48.85
N ARG A 60 -7.51 30.16 49.23
CA ARG A 60 -7.84 28.86 48.61
C ARG A 60 -9.30 28.46 48.85
N LYS A 61 -9.85 28.68 50.06
CA LYS A 61 -11.25 28.39 50.38
C LYS A 61 -12.19 29.19 49.49
N PHE A 62 -12.00 30.52 49.43
CA PHE A 62 -12.85 31.39 48.61
C PHE A 62 -12.62 31.17 47.12
N LEU A 63 -11.39 30.87 46.67
CA LEU A 63 -11.13 30.48 45.28
C LEU A 63 -11.86 29.20 44.89
N ASN A 64 -11.90 28.19 45.76
CA ASN A 64 -12.63 26.95 45.49
C ASN A 64 -14.14 27.15 45.46
N ILE A 65 -14.67 28.00 46.34
CA ILE A 65 -16.09 28.39 46.32
C ILE A 65 -16.41 29.16 45.03
N TRP A 66 -15.59 30.14 44.66
CA TRP A 66 -15.76 30.92 43.43
C TRP A 66 -15.68 30.03 42.20
N LYS A 67 -14.72 29.10 42.12
CA LYS A 67 -14.61 28.13 41.01
C LYS A 67 -15.86 27.25 40.89
N ARG A 68 -16.38 26.74 42.02
CA ARG A 68 -17.61 25.92 42.04
C ARG A 68 -18.85 26.74 41.67
N ASN A 69 -18.95 28.00 42.09
CA ASN A 69 -20.08 28.86 41.77
C ASN A 69 -20.03 29.39 40.33
N THR A 70 -18.84 29.60 39.77
CA THR A 70 -18.64 30.16 38.42
C THR A 70 -18.74 29.08 37.34
N PHE A 71 -18.15 27.91 37.58
CA PHE A 71 -18.12 26.82 36.59
C PHE A 71 -19.08 25.67 36.92
N GLY A 72 -19.75 25.70 38.08
CA GLY A 72 -20.62 24.63 38.55
C GLY A 72 -19.87 23.41 39.11
N GLN A 73 -20.55 22.27 39.13
CA GLN A 73 -20.02 20.99 39.63
C GLN A 73 -19.03 20.33 38.65
N ILE A 74 -19.09 20.67 37.36
CA ILE A 74 -18.28 20.05 36.31
C ILE A 74 -17.24 21.04 35.81
N LEU A 75 -15.97 20.65 35.87
CA LEU A 75 -14.88 21.51 35.42
C LEU A 75 -14.93 21.67 33.88
N PRO A 76 -14.68 22.86 33.32
CA PRO A 76 -14.71 23.08 31.86
C PRO A 76 -13.80 22.13 31.07
N GLN A 77 -12.71 21.66 31.67
CA GLN A 77 -11.82 20.65 31.08
C GLN A 77 -12.52 19.30 30.86
N GLN A 78 -13.33 18.86 31.82
CA GLN A 78 -14.08 17.61 31.71
C GLN A 78 -15.15 17.71 30.61
N VAL A 79 -15.83 18.84 30.52
CA VAL A 79 -16.80 19.12 29.43
C VAL A 79 -16.11 19.08 28.07
N ARG A 80 -14.95 19.74 27.93
CA ARG A 80 -14.16 19.73 26.69
C ARG A 80 -13.70 18.32 26.31
N LEU A 81 -13.26 17.52 27.28
CA LEU A 81 -12.85 16.13 27.03
C LEU A 81 -14.04 15.25 26.62
N HIS A 82 -15.18 15.40 27.29
CA HIS A 82 -16.41 14.70 26.94
C HIS A 82 -16.86 15.03 25.52
N TYR A 83 -16.87 16.32 25.17
CA TYR A 83 -17.18 16.80 23.83
C TYR A 83 -16.21 16.23 22.78
N LYS A 84 -14.89 16.32 23.01
CA LYS A 84 -13.87 15.76 22.10
C LYS A 84 -14.06 14.26 21.88
N ARG A 85 -14.32 13.50 22.94
CA ARG A 85 -14.60 12.05 22.84
C ARG A 85 -15.86 11.78 22.02
N GLY A 86 -16.94 12.54 22.24
CA GLY A 86 -18.17 12.42 21.46
C GLY A 86 -17.96 12.72 19.98
N LEU A 87 -17.23 13.80 19.68
CA LEU A 87 -16.90 14.20 18.32
C LEU A 87 -16.05 13.14 17.60
N LEU A 88 -15.00 12.63 18.26
CA LEU A 88 -14.16 11.57 17.71
C LEU A 88 -14.94 10.28 17.45
N LYS A 89 -15.84 9.87 18.36
CA LYS A 89 -16.70 8.70 18.13
C LYS A 89 -17.60 8.87 16.90
N ARG A 90 -18.17 10.05 16.71
CA ARG A 90 -19.01 10.36 15.54
C ARG A 90 -18.18 10.35 14.25
N ALA A 91 -17.01 11.02 14.26
CA ALA A 91 -16.12 11.07 13.11
C ALA A 91 -15.60 9.68 12.71
N LEU A 92 -15.16 8.87 13.67
CA LEU A 92 -14.72 7.50 13.42
C LEU A 92 -15.83 6.60 12.91
N LYS A 93 -17.07 6.78 13.41
CA LYS A 93 -18.23 6.04 12.91
C LYS A 93 -18.53 6.42 11.47
N ALA A 94 -18.64 7.72 11.18
CA ALA A 94 -18.87 8.21 9.82
C ALA A 94 -17.78 7.72 8.86
N TRP A 95 -16.51 7.83 9.26
CA TRP A 95 -15.38 7.33 8.46
C TRP A 95 -15.46 5.81 8.22
N LYS A 96 -15.83 5.02 9.23
CA LYS A 96 -16.01 3.57 9.08
C LYS A 96 -17.14 3.25 8.11
N ASP A 97 -18.25 3.97 8.18
CA ASP A 97 -19.41 3.78 7.32
C ASP A 97 -19.07 4.15 5.86
N GLU A 98 -18.42 5.31 5.63
CA GLU A 98 -17.93 5.73 4.31
C GLU A 98 -16.89 4.78 3.74
N TRP A 99 -15.94 4.31 4.56
CA TRP A 99 -14.96 3.32 4.15
C TRP A 99 -15.64 2.00 3.76
N TRP A 100 -16.64 1.56 4.53
CA TRP A 100 -17.39 0.34 4.23
C TRP A 100 -18.17 0.45 2.92
N ILE A 101 -18.81 1.59 2.67
CA ILE A 101 -19.51 1.88 1.41
C ILE A 101 -18.52 1.89 0.24
N SER A 102 -17.43 2.65 0.36
CA SER A 102 -16.38 2.74 -0.66
C SER A 102 -15.78 1.37 -0.98
N ARG A 103 -15.55 0.53 0.04
CA ARG A 103 -15.02 -0.82 -0.14
C ARG A 103 -16.02 -1.72 -0.85
N ARG A 104 -17.31 -1.64 -0.51
CA ARG A 104 -18.37 -2.41 -1.19
C ARG A 104 -18.52 -1.98 -2.64
N GLU A 105 -18.58 -0.68 -2.91
CA GLU A 105 -18.65 -0.13 -4.26
C GLU A 105 -17.45 -0.58 -5.11
N TRP A 106 -16.24 -0.56 -4.53
CA TRP A 106 -15.05 -1.07 -5.21
C TRP A 106 -15.17 -2.56 -5.56
N ILE A 107 -15.62 -3.40 -4.63
CA ILE A 107 -15.82 -4.85 -4.91
C ILE A 107 -16.81 -5.04 -6.06
N PHE A 108 -17.94 -4.34 -6.04
CA PHE A 108 -18.93 -4.45 -7.11
C PHE A 108 -18.40 -3.94 -8.45
N THR A 109 -17.60 -2.86 -8.44
CA THR A 109 -16.97 -2.33 -9.66
C THR A 109 -16.01 -3.34 -10.25
N VAL A 110 -15.12 -3.92 -9.43
CA VAL A 110 -14.18 -4.96 -9.87
C VAL A 110 -14.92 -6.20 -10.39
N GLN A 111 -15.96 -6.65 -9.69
CA GLN A 111 -16.77 -7.78 -10.15
C GLN A 111 -17.44 -7.49 -11.50
N ALA A 112 -18.04 -6.30 -11.65
CA ALA A 112 -18.66 -5.89 -12.90
C ALA A 112 -17.63 -5.87 -14.03
N GLU A 113 -16.44 -5.29 -13.82
CA GLU A 113 -15.35 -5.29 -14.81
C GLU A 113 -14.92 -6.71 -15.19
N CYS A 114 -14.76 -7.61 -14.23
CA CYS A 114 -14.45 -9.02 -14.50
C CYS A 114 -15.56 -9.71 -15.31
N HIS A 115 -16.83 -9.48 -14.95
CA HIS A 115 -17.97 -10.02 -15.69
C HIS A 115 -18.02 -9.48 -17.12
N TYR A 116 -17.86 -8.18 -17.32
CA TYR A 116 -17.83 -7.58 -18.66
C TYR A 116 -16.65 -8.08 -19.48
N SER A 117 -15.45 -8.16 -18.89
CA SER A 117 -14.25 -8.65 -19.56
C SER A 117 -14.37 -10.12 -19.97
N SER A 118 -14.93 -10.97 -19.10
CA SER A 118 -15.15 -12.39 -19.41
C SER A 118 -16.25 -12.61 -20.46
N LEU A 119 -17.36 -11.86 -20.37
CA LEU A 119 -18.41 -11.88 -21.40
C LEU A 119 -17.90 -11.39 -22.75
N TRP A 120 -17.07 -10.34 -22.76
CA TRP A 120 -16.43 -9.82 -23.96
C TRP A 120 -15.50 -10.84 -24.59
N SER A 121 -14.64 -11.48 -23.79
CA SER A 121 -13.72 -12.53 -24.25
C SER A 121 -14.48 -13.74 -24.84
N LEU A 122 -15.60 -14.13 -24.20
CA LEU A 122 -16.46 -15.20 -24.69
C LEU A 122 -17.14 -14.83 -26.01
N TRP A 123 -17.64 -13.59 -26.13
CA TRP A 123 -18.21 -13.08 -27.36
C TRP A 123 -17.19 -13.04 -28.50
N GLN A 124 -15.98 -12.54 -28.24
CA GLN A 124 -14.87 -12.55 -29.21
C GLN A 124 -14.54 -13.97 -29.69
N THR A 125 -14.47 -14.94 -28.77
CA THR A 125 -14.21 -16.34 -29.11
C THR A 125 -15.31 -16.93 -29.99
N ARG A 126 -16.57 -16.62 -29.71
CA ARG A 126 -17.71 -17.04 -30.55
C ARG A 126 -17.65 -16.42 -31.94
N LEU A 127 -17.31 -15.13 -32.03
CA LEU A 127 -17.17 -14.43 -33.29
C LEU A 127 -16.03 -15.03 -34.13
N GLN A 128 -14.88 -15.31 -33.51
CA GLN A 128 -13.75 -15.96 -34.17
C GLN A 128 -14.14 -17.35 -34.71
N LYS A 129 -14.82 -18.16 -33.88
CA LYS A 129 -15.30 -19.48 -34.28
C LYS A 129 -16.25 -19.42 -35.49
N GLN A 130 -17.13 -18.42 -35.53
CA GLN A 130 -18.03 -18.19 -36.67
C GLN A 130 -17.26 -17.85 -37.96
N GLN A 131 -16.21 -17.02 -37.87
CA GLN A 131 -15.36 -16.70 -39.02
C GLN A 131 -14.57 -17.92 -39.51
N ASP A 132 -14.02 -18.71 -38.58
CA ASP A 132 -13.26 -19.92 -38.88
C ASP A 132 -14.13 -20.97 -39.57
N LEU A 133 -15.39 -21.14 -39.15
CA LEU A 133 -16.35 -22.04 -39.80
C LEU A 133 -16.62 -21.61 -41.25
N LYS A 134 -16.90 -20.32 -41.49
CA LYS A 134 -17.09 -19.78 -42.84
C LYS A 134 -15.84 -19.96 -43.72
N MET A 135 -14.66 -19.80 -43.13
CA MET A 135 -13.39 -20.06 -43.83
C MET A 135 -13.21 -21.54 -44.15
N LEU A 136 -13.55 -22.43 -43.23
CA LEU A 136 -13.46 -23.87 -43.42
C LEU A 136 -14.42 -24.34 -44.51
N GLU A 137 -15.67 -23.85 -44.53
CA GLU A 137 -16.64 -24.14 -45.60
C GLU A 137 -16.10 -23.74 -46.97
N LYS A 138 -15.56 -22.52 -47.10
CA LYS A 138 -14.91 -22.07 -48.34
C LYS A 138 -13.76 -22.98 -48.75
N GLN A 139 -12.93 -23.41 -47.79
CA GLN A 139 -11.84 -24.35 -48.06
C GLN A 139 -12.34 -25.73 -48.48
N VAL A 140 -13.39 -26.25 -47.85
CA VAL A 140 -14.00 -27.55 -48.20
C VAL A 140 -14.58 -27.50 -49.60
N LEU A 141 -15.31 -26.44 -49.96
CA LEU A 141 -15.83 -26.24 -51.31
C LEU A 141 -14.69 -26.19 -52.34
N LYS A 142 -13.62 -25.44 -52.05
CA LYS A 142 -12.44 -25.38 -52.91
C LYS A 142 -11.74 -26.73 -53.06
N ARG A 143 -11.65 -27.52 -51.97
CA ARG A 143 -11.10 -28.88 -52.00
C ARG A 143 -11.99 -29.81 -52.83
N ARG A 144 -13.31 -29.75 -52.66
CA ARG A 144 -14.27 -30.54 -53.45
C ARG A 144 -14.16 -30.24 -54.95
N ALA A 145 -14.07 -28.98 -55.33
CA ALA A 145 -13.86 -28.59 -56.74
C ALA A 145 -12.57 -29.17 -57.32
N ARG A 146 -11.46 -29.12 -56.55
CA ARG A 146 -10.17 -29.72 -56.95
C ARG A 146 -10.24 -31.24 -57.07
N THR A 147 -10.90 -31.92 -56.14
CA THR A 147 -11.05 -33.38 -56.19
C THR A 147 -11.91 -33.80 -57.37
N SER A 148 -12.97 -33.05 -57.70
CA SER A 148 -13.77 -33.30 -58.90
C SER A 148 -12.94 -33.14 -60.18
N GLN A 149 -12.14 -32.07 -60.29
CA GLN A 149 -11.22 -31.89 -61.43
C GLN A 149 -10.14 -32.99 -61.51
N SER A 150 -9.56 -33.36 -60.37
CA SER A 150 -8.56 -34.44 -60.29
C SER A 150 -9.16 -35.78 -60.70
N LYS A 151 -10.40 -36.06 -60.31
CA LYS A 151 -11.08 -37.32 -60.64
C LYS A 151 -11.36 -37.43 -62.14
N VAL A 152 -11.86 -36.36 -62.75
CA VAL A 152 -12.01 -36.28 -64.23
C VAL A 152 -10.66 -36.50 -64.93
N ARG A 153 -9.59 -35.89 -64.41
CA ARG A 153 -8.24 -36.06 -64.95
C ARG A 153 -7.72 -37.49 -64.78
N THR A 154 -7.89 -38.11 -63.62
CA THR A 154 -7.46 -39.50 -63.39
C THR A 154 -8.27 -40.48 -64.22
N ASP A 155 -9.57 -40.25 -64.39
CA ASP A 155 -10.42 -41.13 -65.20
C ASP A 155 -9.98 -41.05 -66.67
N SER A 156 -9.70 -39.86 -67.19
CA SER A 156 -9.13 -39.69 -68.55
C SER A 156 -7.76 -40.35 -68.71
N LEU A 157 -6.87 -40.22 -67.72
CA LEU A 157 -5.56 -40.88 -67.73
C LEU A 157 -5.67 -42.40 -67.59
N ASN A 158 -6.60 -42.92 -66.81
CA ASN A 158 -6.83 -44.35 -66.66
C ASN A 158 -7.39 -44.97 -67.95
N TYR A 159 -8.22 -44.24 -68.69
CA TYR A 159 -8.64 -44.63 -70.05
C TYR A 159 -7.44 -44.71 -71.00
N LEU A 160 -6.57 -43.68 -71.00
CA LEU A 160 -5.36 -43.67 -71.82
C LEU A 160 -4.37 -44.77 -71.41
N VAL A 161 -4.15 -44.99 -70.12
CA VAL A 161 -3.28 -46.05 -69.61
C VAL A 161 -3.84 -47.42 -69.95
N LYS A 162 -5.15 -47.65 -69.84
CA LYS A 162 -5.77 -48.91 -70.31
C LYS A 162 -5.55 -49.12 -71.82
N ALA A 163 -5.72 -48.07 -72.62
CA ALA A 163 -5.44 -48.13 -74.07
C ALA A 163 -3.96 -48.45 -74.35
N PHE A 164 -3.05 -47.81 -73.61
CA PHE A 164 -1.61 -48.09 -73.70
C PHE A 164 -1.24 -49.50 -73.20
N TYR A 165 -1.84 -49.99 -72.11
CA TYR A 165 -1.55 -51.29 -71.53
C TYR A 165 -1.92 -52.44 -72.47
N VAL A 166 -2.99 -52.28 -73.25
CA VAL A 166 -3.38 -53.22 -74.33
C VAL A 166 -2.34 -53.22 -75.46
N THR A 167 -1.65 -52.11 -75.71
CA THR A 167 -0.65 -52.00 -76.80
C THR A 167 0.78 -52.35 -76.40
N PHE A 168 1.15 -52.23 -75.11
CA PHE A 168 2.56 -52.23 -74.67
C PHE A 168 2.96 -53.43 -73.80
N SER A 169 2.12 -54.46 -73.71
CA SER A 169 2.35 -55.66 -72.88
C SER A 169 3.61 -56.49 -73.24
N HIS A 170 4.39 -56.11 -74.26
CA HIS A 170 5.53 -56.89 -74.75
C HIS A 170 6.93 -56.37 -74.34
N PHE A 171 7.03 -55.25 -73.58
CA PHE A 171 8.31 -54.59 -73.25
C PHE A 171 8.55 -54.36 -71.74
N HIS A 172 7.81 -55.09 -70.90
CA HIS A 172 7.61 -54.76 -69.49
C HIS A 172 8.85 -54.99 -68.59
N ASP A 173 9.68 -56.00 -68.85
CA ASP A 173 10.61 -56.45 -67.81
C ASP A 173 11.87 -55.59 -67.63
N HIS A 174 12.37 -54.97 -68.71
CA HIS A 174 13.59 -54.16 -68.65
C HIS A 174 13.33 -52.70 -68.21
N PHE A 175 12.15 -52.17 -68.52
CA PHE A 175 11.78 -50.78 -68.21
C PHE A 175 11.48 -50.58 -66.72
N PHE A 176 10.82 -51.56 -66.08
CA PHE A 176 10.52 -51.51 -64.65
C PHE A 176 11.78 -51.57 -63.79
N PHE A 177 12.80 -52.34 -64.20
CA PHE A 177 14.07 -52.39 -63.50
C PHE A 177 14.79 -51.01 -63.52
N CYS A 178 14.86 -50.35 -64.69
CA CYS A 178 15.46 -49.02 -64.80
C CYS A 178 14.67 -47.95 -64.01
N LEU A 179 13.33 -48.00 -64.04
CA LEU A 179 12.49 -47.08 -63.26
C LEU A 179 12.65 -47.29 -61.75
N PHE A 180 12.78 -48.54 -61.30
CA PHE A 180 12.98 -48.85 -59.89
C PHE A 180 14.32 -48.29 -59.38
N VAL A 181 15.39 -48.49 -60.14
CA VAL A 181 16.73 -47.94 -59.80
C VAL A 181 16.71 -46.41 -59.79
N LEU A 182 16.05 -45.76 -60.75
CA LEU A 182 15.88 -44.31 -60.79
C LEU A 182 15.05 -43.77 -59.60
N GLN A 183 13.97 -44.46 -59.23
CA GLN A 183 13.14 -44.08 -58.08
C GLN A 183 13.88 -44.25 -56.75
N ALA A 184 14.61 -45.35 -56.58
CA ALA A 184 15.45 -45.60 -55.41
C ALA A 184 16.52 -44.51 -55.25
N TRP A 185 17.17 -44.12 -56.35
CA TRP A 185 18.15 -43.02 -56.35
C TRP A 185 17.53 -41.67 -55.99
N LEU A 186 16.36 -41.34 -56.55
CA LEU A 186 15.64 -40.10 -56.23
C LEU A 186 15.17 -40.06 -54.78
N LEU A 187 14.72 -41.19 -54.26
CA LEU A 187 14.31 -41.31 -52.86
C LEU A 187 15.52 -41.14 -51.93
N TRP A 188 16.64 -41.81 -52.22
CA TRP A 188 17.89 -41.63 -51.49
C TRP A 188 18.34 -40.16 -51.53
N LYS A 189 18.30 -39.49 -52.69
CA LYS A 189 18.67 -38.08 -52.83
C LYS A 189 17.78 -37.14 -51.99
N LYS A 190 16.49 -37.43 -51.89
CA LYS A 190 15.56 -36.69 -51.01
C LYS A 190 15.90 -36.92 -49.53
N MET A 191 16.12 -38.17 -49.13
CA MET A 191 16.48 -38.51 -47.74
C MET A 191 17.84 -37.92 -47.35
N HIS A 192 18.83 -37.96 -48.24
CA HIS A 192 20.14 -37.38 -48.03
C HIS A 192 20.08 -35.86 -47.83
N ARG A 193 19.27 -35.15 -48.63
CA ARG A 193 19.05 -33.70 -48.45
C ARG A 193 18.36 -33.38 -47.12
N PHE A 194 17.38 -34.19 -46.72
CA PHE A 194 16.71 -34.02 -45.43
C PHE A 194 17.67 -34.26 -44.26
N ALA A 195 18.51 -35.31 -44.34
CA ALA A 195 19.51 -35.61 -43.33
C ALA A 195 20.55 -34.47 -43.19
N LEU A 196 21.03 -33.91 -44.30
CA LEU A 196 21.92 -32.74 -44.27
C LEU A 196 21.27 -31.50 -43.67
N TYR A 197 19.98 -31.28 -43.97
CA TYR A 197 19.24 -30.17 -43.38
C TYR A 197 19.07 -30.33 -41.86
N GLN A 198 18.77 -31.53 -41.38
CA GLN A 198 18.66 -31.83 -39.95
C GLN A 198 19.99 -31.64 -39.24
N ARG A 199 21.10 -32.15 -39.79
CA ARG A 199 22.45 -31.93 -39.21
C ARG A 199 22.78 -30.45 -39.04
N LYS A 200 22.52 -29.61 -40.04
CA LYS A 200 22.76 -28.16 -39.93
C LYS A 200 21.88 -27.51 -38.84
N LYS A 201 20.65 -27.98 -38.67
CA LYS A 201 19.75 -27.49 -37.62
C LYS A 201 20.22 -27.91 -36.23
N GLU A 202 20.69 -29.14 -36.08
CA GLU A 202 21.28 -29.68 -34.85
C GLU A 202 22.58 -28.97 -34.50
N GLU A 203 23.49 -28.75 -35.47
CA GLU A 203 24.71 -27.96 -35.30
C GLU A 203 24.39 -26.56 -34.79
N LYS A 204 23.41 -25.88 -35.39
CA LYS A 204 22.97 -24.56 -34.95
C LYS A 204 22.37 -24.59 -33.54
N ALA A 205 21.57 -25.61 -33.21
CA ALA A 205 21.01 -25.79 -31.88
C ALA A 205 22.11 -26.05 -30.83
N ASN A 206 23.12 -26.84 -31.16
CA ASN A 206 24.27 -27.14 -30.32
C ASN A 206 25.09 -25.88 -30.04
N LEU A 207 25.34 -25.04 -31.05
CA LEU A 207 26.01 -23.74 -30.85
C LEU A 207 25.25 -22.85 -29.86
N TYR A 208 23.92 -22.75 -29.99
CA TYR A 208 23.11 -21.99 -29.03
C TYR A 208 23.12 -22.61 -27.62
N ALA A 209 23.11 -23.93 -27.51
CA ALA A 209 23.19 -24.62 -26.22
C ALA A 209 24.53 -24.33 -25.51
N ILE A 210 25.65 -24.42 -26.24
CA ILE A 210 26.98 -24.06 -25.73
C ILE A 210 27.04 -22.59 -25.32
N GLN A 211 26.52 -21.69 -26.17
CA GLN A 211 26.50 -20.26 -25.85
C GLN A 211 25.64 -19.96 -24.61
N ARG A 212 24.52 -20.65 -24.43
CA ARG A 212 23.65 -20.54 -23.26
C ARG A 212 24.36 -21.03 -21.99
N LEU A 213 25.05 -22.17 -22.06
CA LEU A 213 25.86 -22.69 -20.95
C LEU A 213 26.96 -21.69 -20.57
N LYS A 214 27.68 -21.12 -21.54
CA LYS A 214 28.70 -20.09 -21.32
C LYS A 214 28.15 -18.84 -20.64
N ARG A 215 26.96 -18.37 -21.03
CA ARG A 215 26.31 -17.22 -20.37
C ARG A 215 25.92 -17.54 -18.94
N LYS A 216 25.34 -18.72 -18.69
CA LYS A 216 24.97 -19.15 -17.33
C LYS A 216 26.19 -19.27 -16.42
N SER A 217 27.28 -19.89 -16.89
CA SER A 217 28.51 -20.01 -16.09
C SER A 217 29.12 -18.65 -15.79
N MET A 218 29.13 -17.71 -16.74
CA MET A 218 29.57 -16.33 -16.51
C MET A 218 28.71 -15.62 -15.46
N CYS A 219 27.38 -15.71 -15.55
CA CYS A 219 26.49 -15.11 -14.55
C CYS A 219 26.72 -15.66 -13.14
N LEU A 220 26.90 -16.98 -13.02
CA LEU A 220 27.22 -17.63 -11.73
C LEU A 220 28.56 -17.14 -11.19
N TRP A 221 29.58 -17.02 -12.04
CA TRP A 221 30.89 -16.51 -11.65
C TRP A 221 30.84 -15.04 -11.22
N THR A 222 30.08 -14.20 -11.92
CA THR A 222 29.88 -12.79 -11.52
C THR A 222 29.16 -12.67 -10.18
N SER A 223 28.15 -13.51 -9.92
CA SER A 223 27.46 -13.54 -8.62
C SER A 223 28.36 -14.06 -7.50
N TYR A 224 29.20 -15.05 -7.78
CA TYR A 224 30.16 -15.58 -6.80
C TYR A 224 31.23 -14.54 -6.44
N THR A 225 31.78 -13.86 -7.45
CA THR A 225 32.81 -12.84 -7.23
C THR A 225 32.27 -11.61 -6.49
N SER A 226 31.05 -11.15 -6.80
CA SER A 226 30.40 -10.07 -6.06
C SER A 226 30.10 -10.46 -4.61
N PHE A 227 29.57 -11.66 -4.36
CA PHE A 227 29.37 -12.18 -3.01
C PHE A 227 30.69 -12.27 -2.23
N ARG A 228 31.78 -12.70 -2.88
CA ARG A 228 33.10 -12.75 -2.25
C ARG A 228 33.64 -11.35 -1.92
N GLN A 229 33.40 -10.36 -2.79
CA GLN A 229 33.79 -8.97 -2.55
C GLN A 229 33.00 -8.36 -1.38
N THR A 230 31.68 -8.53 -1.31
CA THR A 230 30.87 -8.02 -0.20
C THR A 230 31.23 -8.66 1.13
N LYS A 231 31.54 -9.97 1.14
CA LYS A 231 32.03 -10.67 2.34
C LYS A 231 33.37 -10.12 2.84
N LYS A 232 34.31 -9.79 1.93
CA LYS A 232 35.58 -9.14 2.33
C LYS A 232 35.34 -7.74 2.90
N ILE A 233 34.44 -6.95 2.28
CA ILE A 233 34.10 -5.61 2.74
C ILE A 233 33.45 -5.67 4.12
N SER A 234 32.48 -6.56 4.34
CA SER A 234 31.82 -6.71 5.64
C SER A 234 32.81 -7.16 6.73
N GLN A 235 33.69 -8.14 6.44
CA GLN A 235 34.74 -8.54 7.37
C GLN A 235 35.72 -7.41 7.69
N GLY A 236 36.06 -6.56 6.71
CA GLY A 236 36.85 -5.35 6.92
C GLY A 236 36.15 -4.33 7.82
N PHE A 237 34.84 -4.10 7.62
CA PHE A 237 34.05 -3.23 8.50
C PHE A 237 34.00 -3.75 9.93
N TYR A 238 33.82 -5.05 10.15
CA TYR A 238 33.86 -5.63 11.49
C TYR A 238 35.24 -5.52 12.13
N ALA A 239 36.33 -5.73 11.37
CA ALA A 239 37.70 -5.57 11.87
C ALA A 239 38.02 -4.11 12.23
N SER A 240 37.61 -3.14 11.41
CA SER A 240 37.79 -1.72 11.70
C SER A 240 36.91 -1.26 12.87
N PHE A 241 35.68 -1.77 12.99
CA PHE A 241 34.81 -1.45 14.12
C PHE A 241 35.33 -2.03 15.44
N LEU A 242 35.85 -3.27 15.41
CA LEU A 242 36.52 -3.88 16.56
C LEU A 242 37.80 -3.13 16.94
N PHE A 243 38.58 -2.64 15.97
CA PHE A 243 39.75 -1.80 16.23
C PHE A 243 39.38 -0.48 16.92
N VAL A 244 38.31 0.19 16.47
CA VAL A 244 37.83 1.44 17.09
C VAL A 244 37.28 1.20 18.49
N LEU A 245 36.61 0.07 18.75
CA LEU A 245 36.15 -0.29 20.09
C LEU A 245 37.32 -0.63 21.03
N ASN A 246 38.37 -1.28 20.53
CA ASN A 246 39.55 -1.59 21.33
C ASN A 246 40.36 -0.31 21.65
N ALA A 247 40.52 0.60 20.70
CA ALA A 247 41.18 1.90 20.93
C ALA A 247 40.41 2.77 21.94
N LYS A 248 39.07 2.66 21.99
CA LYS A 248 38.25 3.33 23.02
C LYS A 248 38.36 2.70 24.40
N SER A 249 38.55 1.38 24.51
CA SER A 249 38.71 0.73 25.82
C SER A 249 40.08 1.05 26.43
N GLU A 250 41.14 1.11 25.60
CA GLU A 250 42.48 1.55 26.04
C GLU A 250 42.46 3.01 26.52
N PHE A 251 41.73 3.91 25.85
CA PHE A 251 41.64 5.32 26.27
C PHE A 251 40.91 5.50 27.62
N LEU A 252 39.99 4.59 27.96
CA LEU A 252 39.27 4.61 29.23
C LEU A 252 40.04 3.94 30.38
N SER A 253 41.12 3.20 30.10
CA SER A 253 41.99 2.63 31.15
C SER A 253 43.11 3.58 31.61
N TYR A 254 43.31 4.70 30.92
CA TYR A 254 44.30 5.74 31.28
C TYR A 254 43.69 6.97 31.99
N LEU A 255 42.40 6.93 32.32
CA LEU A 255 41.68 7.91 33.15
C LEU A 255 41.32 7.29 34.50
#